data_AF-A0A9D2U888-F1
#
_entry.id   AF-A0A9D2U888-F1
#
_cell.length_a   1.000
_cell.length_b   1.000
_cell.length_c   1.000
_cell.angle_alpha   90.00
_cell.angle_beta   90.00
_cell.angle_gamma   90.00
#
_symmetry.space_group_name_H-M   'P 1'
#
loop_
_entity.id
_entity.type
_entity.pdbx_description
1 polymer ?
#
loop_
_entity_poly.entity_id
_entity_poly.type
_entity_poly.pdbx_seq_one_letter_code
_entity_poly.pdbx_strand_id
1 'polypeptide(L)'
;MAGKGRVTGLFISYMTLLITLCYFLTLMFYFAEYTTNKQVSSYYDALWWAGMTVTTLGPDIIPITALGKISTTALGIVGMTVFPIFTVYITTLVQDYTHHRRAKANTGHGLL
;
A
#
# COMPACT_ATOMS: atom_id res chain seq x y z
N MET A 1 18.45 0.90 22.89
CA MET A 1 18.00 0.08 21.74
C MET A 1 16.50 0.23 21.43
N ALA A 2 15.87 1.38 21.72
CA ALA A 2 14.40 1.53 21.67
C ALA A 2 13.82 1.99 20.30
N GLY A 3 14.63 2.08 19.23
CA GLY A 3 14.26 2.70 17.95
C GLY A 3 13.81 1.73 16.86
N LYS A 4 14.46 0.58 16.71
CA LYS A 4 14.22 -0.36 15.59
C LYS A 4 12.80 -0.92 15.54
N GLY A 5 12.24 -1.31 16.69
CA GLY A 5 10.87 -1.85 16.76
C GLY A 5 9.77 -0.81 16.48
N ARG A 6 10.05 0.48 16.69
CA ARG A 6 9.06 1.55 16.46
C ARG A 6 8.81 1.80 14.97
N VAL A 7 9.86 1.81 14.16
CA VAL A 7 9.75 2.01 12.70
C VAL A 7 9.09 0.80 12.04
N THR A 8 9.47 -0.41 12.44
CA THR A 8 8.80 -1.64 11.97
C THR A 8 7.34 -1.69 12.39
N GLY A 9 7.00 -1.30 13.62
CA GLY A 9 5.62 -1.24 14.10
C GLY A 9 4.77 -0.20 13.35
N LEU A 10 5.33 0.98 13.06
CA LEU A 10 4.68 2.00 12.24
C LEU A 10 4.42 1.51 10.81
N PHE A 11 5.40 0.83 10.20
CA PHE A 11 5.25 0.25 8.87
C PHE A 11 4.17 -0.83 8.83
N ILE A 12 4.16 -1.76 9.81
CA ILE A 12 3.13 -2.81 9.89
C ILE A 12 1.75 -2.20 10.09
N SER A 13 1.60 -1.25 11.03
CA SER A 13 0.32 -0.56 11.25
C SER A 13 -0.18 0.15 9.98
N TYR A 14 0.73 0.76 9.23
CA TYR A 14 0.40 1.41 7.96
C TYR A 14 -0.05 0.39 6.90
N MET A 15 0.67 -0.72 6.73
CA MET A 15 0.31 -1.79 5.80
C MET A 15 -1.05 -2.42 6.15
N THR A 16 -1.32 -2.67 7.43
CA THR A 16 -2.61 -3.19 7.88
C THR A 16 -3.73 -2.20 7.54
N LEU A 17 -3.56 -0.91 7.87
CA LEU A 17 -4.55 0.13 7.55
C LEU A 17 -4.80 0.21 6.03
N LEU A 18 -3.74 0.12 5.22
CA LEU A 18 -3.85 0.15 3.76
C LEU A 18 -4.63 -1.03 3.20
N ILE A 19 -4.35 -2.25 3.67
CA ILE A 19 -5.08 -3.46 3.27
C ILE A 19 -6.54 -3.37 3.70
N THR A 20 -6.81 -2.90 4.91
CA THR A 20 -8.18 -2.69 5.42
C THR A 20 -8.93 -1.64 4.59
N LEU A 21 -8.32 -0.50 4.28
CA LEU A 21 -8.93 0.52 3.42
C LEU A 21 -9.20 -0.01 2.01
N CYS A 22 -8.24 -0.73 1.42
CA CYS A 22 -8.41 -1.35 0.11
C CYS A 22 -9.60 -2.32 0.10
N TYR A 23 -9.73 -3.14 1.15
CA TYR A 23 -10.87 -4.06 1.32
C TYR A 23 -12.20 -3.29 1.42
N PHE A 24 -12.28 -2.25 2.26
CA PHE A 24 -13.49 -1.45 2.39
C PHE A 24 -13.87 -0.73 1.10
N LEU A 25 -12.91 -0.16 0.36
CA LEU A 25 -13.16 0.50 -0.92
C LEU A 25 -13.65 -0.49 -1.99
N THR A 26 -13.08 -1.70 -2.02
CA THR A 26 -13.52 -2.77 -2.93
C THR A 26 -14.95 -3.22 -2.61
N LEU A 27 -15.26 -3.38 -1.32
CA LEU A 27 -16.60 -3.75 -0.86
C LEU A 27 -17.62 -2.65 -1.15
N MET A 28 -17.25 -1.39 -0.96
CA MET A 28 -18.08 -0.22 -1.26
C MET A 28 -18.37 -0.10 -2.76
N PHE A 29 -17.36 -0.34 -3.61
CA PHE A 29 -17.52 -0.43 -5.06
C PHE A 29 -18.48 -1.55 -5.45
N TYR A 30 -18.29 -2.76 -4.89
CA TYR A 30 -19.16 -3.89 -5.13
C TYR A 30 -20.60 -3.58 -4.73
N PHE A 31 -20.84 -3.05 -3.52
CA PHE A 31 -22.18 -2.70 -3.07
C PHE A 31 -22.86 -1.66 -3.96
N ALA A 32 -22.12 -0.68 -4.46
CA ALA A 32 -22.65 0.37 -5.32
C ALA A 32 -22.92 -0.11 -6.76
N GLU A 33 -22.04 -0.91 -7.35
CA GLU A 33 -22.10 -1.29 -8.77
C GLU A 33 -22.77 -2.66 -9.02
N TYR A 34 -22.87 -3.55 -8.02
CA TYR A 34 -23.37 -4.93 -8.21
C TYR A 34 -24.76 -5.00 -8.84
N THR A 35 -25.65 -4.06 -8.51
CA THR A 35 -27.02 -4.04 -9.05
C THR A 35 -27.14 -3.28 -10.37
N THR A 36 -26.18 -2.41 -10.67
CA THR A 36 -26.27 -1.44 -11.78
C THR A 36 -25.40 -1.86 -12.97
N ASN A 37 -24.29 -2.54 -12.72
CA ASN A 37 -23.28 -2.84 -13.72
C ASN A 37 -23.17 -4.34 -13.97
N LYS A 38 -23.50 -4.78 -15.19
CA LYS A 38 -23.44 -6.21 -15.58
C LYS A 38 -22.02 -6.78 -15.58
N GLN A 39 -21.00 -5.92 -15.57
CA GLN A 39 -19.59 -6.33 -15.52
C GLN A 39 -19.16 -6.78 -14.11
N VAL A 40 -19.89 -6.38 -13.06
CA VAL A 40 -19.62 -6.80 -11.67
C VAL A 40 -20.58 -7.91 -11.30
N SER A 41 -20.29 -9.13 -11.75
CA SER A 41 -21.15 -10.30 -11.51
C SER A 41 -20.85 -10.98 -10.18
N SER A 42 -19.59 -10.92 -9.74
CA SER A 42 -19.13 -11.51 -8.49
C SER A 42 -18.22 -10.56 -7.73
N TYR A 43 -18.08 -10.79 -6.42
CA TYR A 43 -17.10 -10.07 -5.60
C TYR A 43 -15.66 -10.27 -6.09
N TYR A 44 -15.38 -11.41 -6.74
CA TYR A 44 -14.08 -11.67 -7.37
C TYR A 44 -13.74 -10.68 -8.49
N ASP A 45 -14.74 -10.22 -9.25
CA ASP A 45 -14.54 -9.24 -10.32
C ASP A 45 -14.19 -7.86 -9.73
N ALA A 46 -14.84 -7.51 -8.61
CA ALA A 46 -14.51 -6.30 -7.86
C ALA A 46 -13.11 -6.36 -7.24
N LEU A 47 -12.68 -7.52 -6.73
CA LEU A 47 -11.31 -7.72 -6.26
C LEU A 47 -10.27 -7.59 -7.39
N TRP A 48 -10.57 -8.16 -8.55
CA TRP A 48 -9.72 -8.03 -9.74
C TRP A 48 -9.60 -6.56 -10.18
N TRP A 49 -10.73 -5.86 -10.26
CA TRP A 49 -10.79 -4.41 -10.51
C TRP A 49 -9.95 -3.61 -9.52
N ALA A 50 -10.05 -3.93 -8.22
CA ALA A 50 -9.30 -3.25 -7.19
C ALA A 50 -7.80 -3.47 -7.35
N GLY A 51 -7.38 -4.70 -7.65
CA GLY A 51 -5.99 -5.04 -7.93
C GLY A 51 -5.40 -4.24 -9.09
N MET A 52 -6.13 -4.13 -10.21
CA MET A 52 -5.69 -3.33 -11.36
C MET A 52 -5.64 -1.83 -11.06
N THR A 53 -6.58 -1.32 -10.25
CA THR A 53 -6.62 0.09 -9.85
C THR A 53 -5.46 0.46 -8.92
N VAL A 54 -5.18 -0.38 -7.91
CA VAL A 54 -4.08 -0.17 -6.94
C VAL A 54 -2.72 -0.25 -7.63
N THR A 55 -2.55 -1.17 -8.58
CA THR A 55 -1.31 -1.34 -9.35
C THR A 55 -1.16 -0.34 -10.48
N THR A 56 -2.11 0.59 -10.65
CA THR A 56 -2.16 1.58 -11.73
C THR A 56 -2.22 0.99 -13.15
N LEU A 57 -2.48 -0.32 -13.28
CA LEU A 57 -2.73 -0.97 -14.57
C LEU A 57 -3.98 -0.42 -15.26
N GLY A 58 -4.90 0.13 -14.46
CA GLY A 58 -6.13 0.73 -14.92
C GLY A 58 -7.29 -0.26 -14.90
N PRO A 59 -8.49 0.15 -14.48
CA PRO A 59 -9.62 -0.75 -14.35
C PRO A 59 -10.24 -1.07 -15.71
N ASP A 60 -10.50 -2.36 -15.96
CA ASP A 60 -11.33 -2.82 -17.08
C ASP A 60 -12.82 -2.49 -16.85
N ILE A 61 -13.23 -2.43 -15.57
CA ILE A 61 -14.61 -2.11 -15.16
C ILE A 61 -14.72 -0.63 -14.78
N ILE A 62 -15.53 0.11 -15.54
CA ILE A 62 -15.74 1.55 -15.29
C ILE A 62 -16.98 1.74 -14.38
N PRO A 63 -16.84 2.45 -13.24
CA PRO A 63 -17.98 2.76 -12.37
C PRO A 63 -18.98 3.69 -13.04
N ILE A 64 -20.26 3.38 -12.91
CA ILE A 64 -21.37 4.20 -13.42
C ILE A 64 -21.91 5.10 -12.29
N THR A 65 -21.94 4.58 -11.06
CA THR A 65 -22.49 5.23 -9.88
C THR A 65 -21.54 6.29 -9.30
N ALA A 66 -22.11 7.28 -8.60
CA ALA A 66 -21.32 8.32 -7.92
C ALA A 66 -20.44 7.73 -6.81
N LEU A 67 -20.96 6.77 -6.02
CA LEU A 67 -20.21 6.10 -4.97
C LEU A 67 -19.08 5.23 -5.55
N GLY A 68 -19.35 4.50 -6.64
CA GLY A 68 -18.33 3.75 -7.38
C GLY A 68 -17.19 4.65 -7.83
N LYS A 69 -17.49 5.79 -8.48
CA LYS A 69 -16.47 6.75 -8.92
C LYS A 69 -15.61 7.28 -7.77
N ILE A 70 -16.21 7.66 -6.65
CA ILE A 70 -15.48 8.12 -5.46
C ILE A 70 -14.56 7.00 -4.93
N SER A 71 -15.06 5.76 -4.84
CA SER A 71 -14.25 4.63 -4.38
C SER A 71 -13.08 4.33 -5.31
N THR A 72 -13.26 4.45 -6.64
CA THR A 72 -12.22 4.28 -7.65
C THR A 72 -11.14 5.35 -7.53
N THR A 73 -11.52 6.62 -7.39
CA THR A 73 -10.55 7.71 -7.21
C THR A 73 -9.79 7.56 -5.89
N ALA A 74 -10.48 7.22 -4.80
CA ALA A 74 -9.84 6.96 -3.51
C ALA A 74 -8.84 5.81 -3.60
N LEU A 75 -9.20 4.71 -4.27
CA LEU A 75 -8.34 3.56 -4.43
C LEU A 75 -7.10 3.87 -5.29
N GLY A 76 -7.25 4.70 -6.32
CA GLY A 76 -6.12 5.21 -7.11
C GLY A 76 -5.14 6.04 -6.29
N ILE A 77 -5.65 6.92 -5.41
CA ILE A 77 -4.80 7.70 -4.49
C ILE A 77 -4.06 6.76 -3.53
N VAL A 78 -4.76 5.77 -2.96
CA VAL A 78 -4.14 4.78 -2.06
C VAL A 78 -3.06 3.98 -2.79
N GLY A 79 -3.28 3.55 -4.04
CA GLY A 79 -2.27 2.84 -4.83
C GLY A 79 -0.99 3.66 -5.04
N MET A 80 -1.13 4.96 -5.35
CA MET A 80 0.02 5.85 -5.55
C MET A 80 0.84 6.08 -4.28
N THR A 81 0.24 6.02 -3.08
CA THR A 81 0.99 6.22 -1.82
C THR A 81 1.78 4.99 -1.39
N VAL A 82 1.51 3.80 -1.94
CA VAL A 82 2.22 2.55 -1.60
C VAL A 82 3.71 2.62 -2.01
N PHE A 83 3.99 3.06 -3.23
CA PHE A 83 5.33 2.97 -3.82
C PHE A 83 6.39 3.85 -3.11
N PRO A 84 6.11 5.13 -2.77
CA PRO A 84 7.05 5.97 -2.03
C PRO A 84 7.37 5.41 -0.64
N ILE A 85 6.37 4.86 0.05
CA ILE A 85 6.53 4.38 1.43
C ILE A 85 7.33 3.09 1.47
N PHE A 86 7.12 2.19 0.51
CA PHE A 86 7.97 1.01 0.33
C PHE A 86 9.44 1.40 0.11
N THR A 87 9.68 2.41 -0.75
CA THR A 87 11.03 2.93 -1.04
C THR A 87 11.70 3.51 0.20
N VAL A 88 10.98 4.32 0.99
CA VAL A 88 11.49 4.89 2.25
C VAL A 88 11.84 3.78 3.23
N TYR A 89 10.97 2.78 3.42
CA TYR A 89 11.23 1.67 4.32
C TYR A 89 12.53 0.91 3.97
N ILE A 90 12.71 0.54 2.70
CA ILE A 90 13.95 -0.12 2.25
C ILE A 90 15.16 0.77 2.46
N THR A 91 15.05 2.06 2.13
CA THR A 91 16.15 3.02 2.32
C THR A 91 16.54 3.12 3.80
N THR A 92 15.57 3.18 4.72
CA THR A 92 15.85 3.21 6.17
C THR A 92 16.55 1.94 6.64
N LEU A 93 16.15 0.77 6.14
CA LEU A 93 16.85 -0.49 6.45
C LEU A 93 18.29 -0.46 5.95
N VAL A 94 18.52 -0.08 4.69
CA VAL A 94 19.86 -0.01 4.09
C VAL A 94 20.74 1.02 4.81
N GLN A 95 20.17 2.17 5.19
CA GLN A 95 20.86 3.19 5.98
C GLN A 95 21.27 2.65 7.36
N ASP A 96 20.38 1.96 8.06
CA ASP A 96 20.67 1.31 9.34
C ASP A 96 21.80 0.28 9.20
N TYR A 97 21.75 -0.58 8.17
CA TYR A 97 22.80 -1.55 7.89
C TYR A 97 24.15 -0.88 7.57
N THR A 98 24.14 0.20 6.80
CA THR A 98 25.35 0.94 6.41
C THR A 98 25.97 1.67 7.60
N HIS A 99 25.15 2.32 8.44
CA HIS A 99 25.60 2.98 9.67
C HIS A 99 26.27 1.99 10.63
N HIS A 100 25.69 0.79 10.81
CA HIS A 100 26.28 -0.25 11.65
C HIS A 100 27.62 -0.76 11.12
N ARG A 101 27.79 -0.91 9.80
CA ARG A 101 29.08 -1.30 9.20
C ARG A 101 30.15 -0.20 9.36
N ARG A 102 29.79 1.07 9.14
CA ARG A 102 30.70 2.21 9.31
C ARG A 102 31.18 2.37 10.76
N ALA A 103 30.30 2.18 11.74
CA ALA A 103 30.66 2.25 13.16
C ALA A 103 31.73 1.19 13.53
N LYS A 104 31.57 -0.06 13.08
CA LYS A 104 32.55 -1.13 13.33
C LYS A 104 33.91 -0.87 12.66
N ALA A 105 33.91 -0.32 11.45
CA ALA A 105 35.15 0.00 10.72
C ALA A 105 35.96 1.12 11.40
N ASN A 106 35.28 2.13 11.96
CA ASN A 106 35.95 3.25 12.62
C ASN A 106 36.54 2.86 13.99
N THR A 107 35.85 1.98 14.75
CA THR A 107 36.39 1.45 16.02
C THR A 107 37.60 0.53 15.81
N GLY A 108 37.67 -0.20 14.70
CA GLY A 108 38.83 -1.04 14.37
C GLY A 108 40.09 -0.26 14.01
N HIS A 109 39.96 0.97 13.51
CA HIS A 109 41.10 1.86 13.20
C HIS A 109 41.58 2.68 14.41
N GLY A 110 40.76 2.88 15.45
CA GLY A 110 41.15 3.65 16.65
C GLY A 110 41.82 2.82 17.75
N LEU A 111 42.01 1.51 17.54
CA LEU A 111 42.66 0.58 18.47
C LEU A 111 44.06 0.13 18.00
N LEU A 112 44.57 0.71 16.91
CA LEU A 112 45.95 0.62 16.42
C LEU A 112 46.56 2.02 16.41
#